data_AF-A0A671V0M8-F1
#
_entry.id   AF-A0A671V0M8-F1
#
_cell.length_a   1.000
_cell.length_b   1.000
_cell.length_c   1.000
_cell.angle_alpha   90.00
_cell.angle_beta   90.00
_cell.angle_gamma   90.00
#
_symmetry.space_group_name_H-M   'P 1'
#
loop_
_entity.id
_entity.type
_entity.pdbx_description
1 polymer ?
#
loop_
_entity_poly.entity_id
_entity_poly.type
_entity_poly.pdbx_seq_one_letter_code
_entity_poly.pdbx_strand_id
1 'polypeptide(L)'
;GHFELQIVSMQNVNGQLQSGACCDGSRDSTDRRCTADECDTYFRVCLKEYQLKVSSAGPCSFGAASTPVLGGNTFSVRNAKSDDARIELPFSFAWPLPRPRSLSPSEQILDQKEAV
;
A
#
# COMPACT_ATOMS: atom_id res chain seq x y z
N GLY A 1 14.79 -8.44 -13.96
CA GLY A 1 14.21 -9.07 -12.76
C GLY A 1 12.77 -8.61 -12.61
N HIS A 2 12.05 -9.18 -11.65
CA HIS A 2 10.69 -8.75 -11.32
C HIS A 2 10.65 -8.39 -9.84
N PHE A 3 9.95 -7.31 -9.53
CA PHE A 3 9.52 -7.02 -8.17
C PHE A 3 8.05 -7.42 -8.06
N GLU A 4 7.74 -8.33 -7.15
CA GLU A 4 6.40 -8.88 -6.98
C GLU A 4 5.83 -8.41 -5.64
N LEU A 5 4.57 -7.95 -5.66
CA LEU A 5 3.82 -7.57 -4.48
C LEU A 5 2.46 -8.28 -4.50
N GLN A 6 2.15 -8.99 -3.42
CA GLN A 6 0.89 -9.71 -3.28
C GLN A 6 0.04 -9.08 -2.18
N ILE A 7 -1.19 -8.72 -2.53
CA ILE A 7 -2.19 -8.29 -1.55
C ILE A 7 -2.70 -9.54 -0.81
N VAL A 8 -2.61 -9.53 0.52
CA VAL A 8 -3.01 -10.68 1.36
C VAL A 8 -4.43 -10.49 1.89
N SER A 9 -4.72 -9.31 2.42
CA SER A 9 -6.01 -9.01 3.02
C SER A 9 -6.20 -7.50 3.14
N MET A 10 -7.46 -7.07 3.13
CA MET A 10 -7.88 -5.71 3.40
C MET A 10 -9.01 -5.72 4.42
N GLN A 11 -9.05 -4.73 5.31
CA GLN A 11 -10.12 -4.58 6.29
C GLN A 11 -10.51 -3.12 6.43
N ASN A 12 -11.71 -2.79 5.97
CA ASN A 12 -12.37 -1.50 6.12
C ASN A 12 -13.79 -1.72 6.65
N VAL A 13 -13.90 -2.09 7.93
CA VAL A 13 -15.20 -2.43 8.58
C VAL A 13 -16.21 -1.28 8.48
N ASN A 14 -15.74 -0.03 8.43
CA ASN A 14 -16.58 1.15 8.39
C ASN A 14 -16.97 1.58 6.97
N GLY A 15 -16.36 1.00 5.91
CA GLY A 15 -16.61 1.40 4.52
C GLY A 15 -16.26 2.87 4.24
N GLN A 16 -15.21 3.38 4.88
CA GLN A 16 -14.85 4.80 4.83
C GLN A 16 -13.62 5.06 3.96
N LEU A 17 -13.61 6.22 3.31
CA LEU A 17 -12.47 6.80 2.61
C LEU A 17 -11.55 7.54 3.59
N GLN A 18 -10.34 7.86 3.14
CA GLN A 18 -9.38 8.66 3.92
C GLN A 18 -9.93 10.03 4.35
N SER A 19 -10.84 10.61 3.56
CA SER A 19 -11.54 11.87 3.88
C SER A 19 -12.55 11.74 5.02
N GLY A 20 -12.86 10.51 5.45
CA GLY A 20 -13.93 10.18 6.39
C GLY A 20 -15.30 10.03 5.72
N ALA A 21 -15.44 10.32 4.43
CA ALA A 21 -16.67 10.04 3.68
C ALA A 21 -16.88 8.52 3.49
N CYS A 22 -18.10 8.11 3.15
CA CYS A 22 -18.40 6.73 2.76
C CYS A 22 -17.95 6.48 1.33
N CYS A 23 -17.57 5.24 1.02
CA CYS A 23 -17.20 4.85 -0.34
C CYS A 23 -18.37 5.07 -1.32
N ASP A 24 -19.55 4.56 -0.96
CA ASP A 24 -20.77 4.72 -1.72
C ASP A 24 -21.86 5.37 -0.85
N GLY A 25 -22.53 6.39 -1.41
CA GLY A 25 -23.71 7.01 -0.80
C GLY A 25 -23.46 7.97 0.37
N SER A 26 -24.54 8.24 1.11
CA SER A 26 -24.58 9.14 2.26
C SER A 26 -24.51 8.33 3.56
N ARG A 27 -23.95 8.94 4.62
CA ARG A 27 -23.96 8.34 5.96
C ARG A 27 -25.38 8.06 6.42
N ASP A 28 -25.58 6.91 7.05
CA ASP A 28 -26.84 6.61 7.73
C ASP A 28 -27.05 7.63 8.85
N SER A 29 -28.20 8.29 8.85
CA SER A 29 -28.57 9.35 9.80
C SER A 29 -28.62 8.87 11.25
N THR A 30 -28.73 7.56 11.45
CA THR A 30 -29.03 6.95 12.76
C THR A 30 -27.79 6.42 13.48
N ASP A 31 -26.85 5.80 12.76
CA ASP A 31 -25.68 5.13 13.37
C ASP A 31 -24.33 5.75 12.94
N ARG A 32 -24.34 6.80 12.09
CA ARG A 32 -23.13 7.40 11.47
C ARG A 32 -22.25 6.40 10.70
N ARG A 33 -22.71 5.17 10.50
CA ARG A 33 -22.07 4.15 9.67
C ARG A 33 -22.40 4.37 8.21
N CYS A 34 -21.50 3.94 7.34
CA CYS A 34 -21.76 3.92 5.91
C CYS A 34 -22.82 2.87 5.61
N THR A 35 -23.71 3.19 4.66
CA THR A 35 -24.77 2.29 4.21
C THR A 35 -24.19 0.96 3.71
N ALA A 36 -25.03 -0.08 3.64
CA ALA A 36 -24.61 -1.47 3.43
C ALA A 36 -23.92 -1.79 2.09
N ASP A 37 -23.75 -0.82 1.20
CA ASP A 37 -23.04 -1.01 -0.07
C ASP A 37 -21.51 -1.08 0.18
N GLU A 38 -20.86 -2.02 -0.50
CA GLU A 38 -19.44 -2.34 -0.28
C GLU A 38 -18.51 -1.51 -1.17
N CYS A 39 -17.39 -1.02 -0.63
CA CYS A 39 -16.37 -0.30 -1.41
C CYS A 39 -15.74 -1.20 -2.49
N ASP A 40 -15.70 -0.73 -3.74
CA ASP A 40 -14.88 -1.34 -4.79
C ASP A 40 -13.38 -1.05 -4.56
N THR A 41 -12.71 -1.96 -3.85
CA THR A 41 -11.33 -1.76 -3.41
C THR A 41 -10.32 -2.26 -4.44
N TYR A 42 -9.43 -1.37 -4.89
CA TYR A 42 -8.27 -1.68 -5.73
C TYR A 42 -7.00 -1.08 -5.12
N PHE A 43 -5.84 -1.59 -5.52
CA PHE A 43 -4.55 -1.16 -5.00
C PHE A 43 -3.71 -0.51 -6.10
N ARG A 44 -3.02 0.58 -5.75
CA ARG A 44 -2.03 1.22 -6.61
C ARG A 44 -0.68 1.21 -5.90
N VAL A 45 0.34 0.78 -6.61
CA VAL A 45 1.72 0.70 -6.13
C VAL A 45 2.58 1.64 -6.96
N CYS A 46 3.45 2.36 -6.26
CA CYS A 46 4.47 3.23 -6.83
C CYS A 46 5.80 2.83 -6.22
N LEU A 47 6.71 2.33 -7.04
CA LEU A 47 8.03 1.91 -6.61
C LEU A 47 9.06 2.96 -7.06
N LYS A 48 9.92 3.38 -6.14
CA LYS A 48 10.94 4.41 -6.38
C LYS A 48 12.20 4.13 -5.58
N GLU A 49 13.23 4.93 -5.81
CA GLU A 49 14.49 4.86 -5.09
C GLU A 49 14.33 5.12 -3.60
N TYR A 50 15.26 4.58 -2.82
CA TYR A 50 15.34 4.90 -1.40
C TYR A 50 15.63 6.40 -1.21
N GLN A 51 14.84 7.04 -0.35
CA GLN A 51 15.00 8.44 0.02
C GLN A 51 15.25 8.52 1.53
N LEU A 52 16.21 9.35 1.95
CA LEU A 52 16.47 9.60 3.38
C LEU A 52 15.24 10.22 4.07
N LYS A 53 14.48 11.04 3.35
CA LYS A 53 13.17 11.55 3.78
C LYS A 53 12.12 11.07 2.81
N VAL A 54 11.23 10.21 3.28
CA VAL A 54 10.18 9.62 2.44
C VAL A 54 9.15 10.70 2.08
N SER A 55 8.92 10.88 0.79
CA SER A 55 7.86 11.74 0.26
C SER A 55 6.79 10.90 -0.41
N SER A 56 5.51 11.23 -0.25
CA SER A 56 4.43 10.65 -1.06
C SER A 56 4.36 11.27 -2.47
N ALA A 57 5.09 12.37 -2.70
CA ALA A 57 5.17 13.04 -3.98
C ALA A 57 6.38 12.56 -4.81
N GLY A 58 6.29 12.79 -6.12
CA GLY A 58 7.35 12.51 -7.09
C GLY A 58 7.04 11.34 -8.04
N PRO A 59 7.90 11.12 -9.04
CA PRO A 59 7.73 10.03 -10.02
C PRO A 59 8.05 8.66 -9.41
N CYS A 60 7.42 7.62 -9.95
CA CYS A 60 7.71 6.22 -9.59
C CYS A 60 8.89 5.70 -10.41
N SER A 61 10.11 6.00 -9.99
CA SER A 61 11.36 5.76 -10.74
C SER A 61 11.58 4.31 -11.16
N PHE A 62 11.06 3.35 -10.38
CA PHE A 62 11.16 1.91 -10.66
C PHE A 62 9.86 1.35 -11.28
N GLY A 63 8.83 2.17 -11.44
CA GLY A 63 7.56 1.80 -12.05
C GLY A 63 6.36 1.95 -11.12
N ALA A 64 5.18 1.96 -11.72
CA ALA A 64 3.91 1.98 -11.02
C ALA A 64 2.96 0.97 -11.67
N ALA A 65 2.12 0.35 -10.86
CA ALA A 65 1.12 -0.60 -11.31
C ALA A 65 -0.10 -0.55 -10.39
N SER A 66 -1.21 -1.09 -10.87
CA SER A 66 -2.46 -1.17 -10.12
C SER A 66 -3.12 -2.52 -10.33
N THR A 67 -3.82 -3.00 -9.30
CA THR A 67 -4.69 -4.17 -9.44
C THR A 67 -6.04 -3.76 -10.04
N PRO A 68 -6.79 -4.71 -10.62
CA PRO A 68 -8.24 -4.55 -10.73
C PRO A 68 -8.89 -4.45 -9.34
N VAL A 69 -10.20 -4.23 -9.30
CA VAL A 69 -10.98 -4.31 -8.06
C VAL A 69 -10.88 -5.72 -7.51
N LEU A 70 -10.33 -5.85 -6.30
CA LEU A 70 -10.07 -7.13 -5.65
C LEU A 70 -11.23 -7.58 -4.76
N GLY A 71 -12.07 -6.65 -4.31
CA GLY A 71 -13.23 -6.96 -3.48
C GLY A 71 -13.79 -5.74 -2.76
N GLY A 72 -14.73 -6.04 -1.86
CA GLY A 72 -15.48 -5.09 -1.04
C GLY A 72 -14.69 -4.48 0.12
N ASN A 73 -15.43 -4.10 1.16
CA ASN A 73 -14.91 -3.50 2.41
C ASN A 73 -13.84 -4.35 3.12
N THR A 74 -14.03 -5.67 3.17
CA THR A 74 -13.11 -6.57 3.87
C THR A 74 -12.97 -7.86 3.08
N PHE A 75 -11.75 -8.24 2.74
CA PHE A 75 -11.47 -9.47 2.02
C PHE A 75 -10.13 -10.08 2.43
N SER A 76 -9.99 -11.38 2.17
CA SER A 76 -8.74 -12.12 2.32
C SER A 76 -8.51 -12.96 1.09
N VAL A 77 -7.35 -12.79 0.46
CA VAL A 77 -6.99 -13.41 -0.83
C VAL A 77 -6.65 -14.90 -0.66
N ARG A 78 -6.62 -15.42 0.58
CA ARG A 78 -6.40 -16.85 0.84
C ARG A 78 -7.41 -17.78 0.13
N ASN A 79 -8.56 -17.26 -0.30
CA ASN A 79 -9.66 -18.05 -0.88
C ASN A 79 -10.13 -17.59 -2.29
N ALA A 80 -9.56 -16.53 -2.87
CA ALA A 80 -10.02 -15.95 -4.14
C ALA A 80 -8.86 -15.84 -5.14
N LYS A 81 -9.17 -15.90 -6.45
CA LYS A 81 -8.23 -15.95 -7.59
C LYS A 81 -6.98 -15.09 -7.35
N SER A 82 -5.89 -15.77 -7.00
CA SER A 82 -4.66 -15.17 -6.47
C SER A 82 -3.91 -14.28 -7.47
N ASP A 83 -4.16 -14.45 -8.77
CA ASP A 83 -3.40 -13.75 -9.82
C ASP A 83 -3.77 -12.27 -9.93
N ASP A 84 -5.04 -11.92 -9.75
CA ASP A 84 -5.49 -10.52 -9.84
C ASP A 84 -4.97 -9.66 -8.67
N ALA A 85 -4.69 -10.30 -7.54
CA ALA A 85 -4.16 -9.68 -6.32
C ALA A 85 -2.62 -9.54 -6.32
N ARG A 86 -1.95 -10.00 -7.37
CA ARG A 86 -0.50 -9.89 -7.54
C ARG A 86 -0.16 -8.76 -8.50
N ILE A 87 0.78 -7.91 -8.09
CA ILE A 87 1.36 -6.85 -8.89
C ILE A 87 2.80 -7.25 -9.23
N GLU A 88 3.12 -7.23 -10.52
CA GLU A 88 4.47 -7.50 -11.01
C GLU A 88 5.03 -6.25 -11.70
N LEU A 89 6.19 -5.79 -11.23
CA LEU A 89 6.93 -4.67 -11.81
C LEU A 89 8.23 -5.18 -12.44
N PRO A 90 8.30 -5.29 -13.78
CA PRO A 90 9.50 -5.72 -14.46
C PRO A 90 10.56 -4.61 -14.43
N PHE A 91 11.82 -5.00 -14.19
CA PHE A 91 12.96 -4.08 -14.23
C PHE A 91 14.17 -4.69 -14.95
N SER A 92 14.95 -3.84 -15.62
CA SER A 92 16.18 -4.23 -16.32
C SER A 92 17.46 -3.74 -15.63
N PHE A 93 17.34 -2.92 -14.59
CA PHE A 93 18.49 -2.39 -13.83
C PHE A 93 18.96 -3.35 -12.72
N ALA A 94 20.15 -3.11 -12.18
CA ALA A 94 20.63 -3.84 -11.01
C ALA A 94 19.86 -3.37 -9.76
N TRP A 95 19.21 -4.30 -9.06
CA TRP A 95 18.43 -3.96 -7.88
C TRP A 95 19.34 -3.33 -6.81
N PRO A 96 19.05 -2.10 -6.34
CA PRO A 96 19.86 -1.46 -5.33
C PRO A 96 19.61 -2.15 -3.98
N LEU A 97 20.40 -3.18 -3.69
CA LEU A 97 20.48 -3.68 -2.33
C LEU A 97 20.97 -2.52 -1.45
N PRO A 98 20.32 -2.23 -0.31
CA PRO A 98 20.91 -1.33 0.66
C PRO A 98 22.28 -1.91 0.96
N ARG A 99 23.35 -1.22 0.52
CA ARG A 99 24.68 -1.57 1.01
C ARG A 99 24.56 -1.47 2.53
N PRO A 100 24.98 -2.50 3.31
CA PRO A 100 25.17 -2.27 4.72
C PRO A 100 26.07 -1.04 4.78
N ARG A 101 25.54 0.07 5.29
CA ARG A 101 26.42 1.16 5.70
C ARG A 101 27.42 0.45 6.60
N SER A 102 28.70 0.58 6.29
CA SER A 102 29.74 0.40 7.29
C SER A 102 29.46 1.48 8.35
N LEU A 103 28.45 1.22 9.19
CA LEU A 103 28.04 2.08 10.27
C LEU A 103 29.25 2.10 11.20
N SER A 104 29.90 3.25 11.28
CA SER A 104 30.81 3.49 12.38
C SER A 104 30.01 3.30 13.68
N PRO A 105 30.57 2.68 14.74
CA PRO A 105 29.85 2.45 16.00
C PRO A 105 29.22 3.72 16.60
N SER A 106 29.71 4.90 16.22
CA SER A 106 29.26 6.22 16.66
C SER A 106 27.92 6.69 16.09
N GLU A 107 27.45 6.17 14.94
CA GLU A 107 26.18 6.59 14.33
C GLU A 107 24.96 5.77 14.79
N GLN A 108 25.18 4.64 15.48
CA GLN A 108 24.08 3.76 15.94
C GLN A 108 23.18 4.38 17.03
N ILE A 109 23.62 5.46 17.70
CA ILE A 109 22.88 6.05 18.83
C ILE A 109 21.76 7.00 18.35
N LEU A 110 21.85 7.55 17.13
CA LEU A 110 20.91 8.60 16.70
C LEU A 110 19.64 8.06 16.03
N ASP A 111 19.68 6.87 15.43
CA ASP A 111 18.54 6.29 14.68
C ASP A 111 17.45 5.67 15.58
N GLN A 112 17.66 5.54 16.90
CA GLN A 112 16.66 4.97 17.81
C GLN A 112 15.61 5.97 18.33
N LYS A 113 15.62 7.24 17.89
CA LYS A 113 14.84 8.29 18.57
C LYS A 113 13.75 9.00 17.78
N GLU A 114 13.35 8.50 16.62
CA GLU A 114 12.15 9.00 15.91
C GLU A 114 11.27 7.85 15.41
N ALA A 115 10.59 7.21 16.37
CA ALA A 115 9.26 6.65 16.13
C ALA A 115 8.27 7.59 16.84
N VAL A 116 7.56 8.39 16.05
CA VAL A 116 6.30 9.03 16.46
C VAL A 116 5.17 8.13 16.00
#